data_AF-X0WHI2-F1
#
_entry.id   AF-X0WHI2-F1
#
_cell.length_a   1.000
_cell.length_b   1.000
_cell.length_c   1.000
_cell.angle_alpha   90.00
_cell.angle_beta   90.00
_cell.angle_gamma   90.00
#
_symmetry.space_group_name_H-M   'P 1'
#
loop_
_entity.id
_entity.type
_entity.pdbx_description
1 polymer ?
#
loop_
_entity_poly.entity_id
_entity_poly.type
_entity_poly.pdbx_seq_one_letter_code
_entity_poly.pdbx_strand_id
1 'polypeptide(L)'
;ECESHDFSSWHCNFCNDKDTAILSKEPLLTRRDWQYHWVNHDYHSFDDFLGQLRSRKRKNIRRERRQVGETGIHFEWRLGSELSDRDHEFIFQCYRNTFRAYGNHAALQAGFFRMIAEKMPEQVHVSLALRNEQALAMSFFLSGGGRLYGRYWGCMEEVPGLHFEAAYYQDIEFYIENGLQVFESGAQGEHKISRGFVPSQTRSFHLVRNEAFRQAISSFLVKEEHWKDEYRAQLAQHDPFRRD
;
A
#
# COMPACT_ATOMS: atom_id res chain seq x y z
N GLU A 1 -10.58 -30.74 -1.20
CA GLU A 1 -9.33 -30.58 -0.42
C GLU A 1 -9.58 -30.31 1.06
N CYS A 2 -10.29 -29.23 1.45
CA CYS A 2 -10.49 -28.94 2.89
C CYS A 2 -11.18 -30.07 3.65
N GLU A 3 -12.20 -30.69 3.05
CA GLU A 3 -12.88 -31.85 3.63
C GLU A 3 -11.99 -33.10 3.65
N SER A 4 -11.23 -33.34 2.57
CA SER A 4 -10.36 -34.52 2.44
C SER A 4 -9.14 -34.47 3.36
N HIS A 5 -8.71 -33.27 3.77
CA HIS A 5 -7.57 -33.05 4.67
C HIS A 5 -7.98 -32.64 6.09
N ASP A 6 -9.27 -32.66 6.40
CA ASP A 6 -9.84 -32.25 7.69
C ASP A 6 -9.41 -30.84 8.16
N PHE A 7 -9.22 -29.91 7.23
CA PHE A 7 -8.89 -28.52 7.58
C PHE A 7 -10.09 -27.82 8.21
N SER A 8 -9.87 -26.98 9.22
CA SER A 8 -10.93 -26.27 9.95
C SER A 8 -11.52 -25.08 9.17
N SER A 9 -10.71 -24.44 8.33
CA SER A 9 -11.09 -23.29 7.53
C SER A 9 -10.25 -23.16 6.25
N TRP A 10 -10.74 -22.36 5.32
CA TRP A 10 -10.02 -21.91 4.14
C TRP A 10 -10.35 -20.46 3.85
N HIS A 11 -9.37 -19.69 3.38
CA HIS A 11 -9.50 -18.26 3.20
C HIS A 11 -8.84 -17.82 1.90
N CYS A 12 -9.58 -17.10 1.07
CA CYS A 12 -9.07 -16.40 -0.09
C CYS A 12 -9.22 -14.90 0.16
N ASN A 13 -8.09 -14.19 0.22
CA ASN A 13 -8.06 -12.76 0.50
C ASN A 13 -7.78 -11.97 -0.79
N PHE A 14 -8.25 -10.72 -0.85
CA PHE A 14 -8.00 -9.79 -1.96
C PHE A 14 -8.43 -10.34 -3.33
N CYS A 15 -9.59 -11.00 -3.38
CA CYS A 15 -10.14 -11.59 -4.59
C CYS A 15 -10.47 -10.51 -5.62
N ASN A 16 -10.00 -10.69 -6.86
CA ASN A 16 -10.36 -9.81 -7.97
C ASN A 16 -11.80 -10.12 -8.47
N ASP A 17 -12.26 -9.42 -9.50
CA ASP A 17 -13.62 -9.62 -10.02
C ASP A 17 -13.83 -11.00 -10.65
N LYS A 18 -12.81 -11.60 -11.27
CA LYS A 18 -12.88 -12.97 -11.81
C LYS A 18 -13.02 -13.99 -10.68
N ASP A 19 -12.19 -13.86 -9.64
CA ASP A 19 -12.25 -14.71 -8.45
C ASP A 19 -13.62 -14.57 -7.77
N THR A 20 -14.11 -13.34 -7.62
CA THR A 20 -15.42 -13.03 -7.02
C THR A 20 -16.56 -13.69 -7.81
N ALA A 21 -16.54 -13.60 -9.14
CA ALA A 21 -17.58 -14.19 -10.00
C ALA A 21 -17.66 -15.73 -9.88
N ILE A 22 -16.55 -16.38 -9.53
CA ILE A 22 -16.49 -17.82 -9.28
C ILE A 22 -16.92 -18.12 -7.84
N LEU A 23 -16.24 -17.52 -6.85
CA LEU A 23 -16.39 -17.85 -5.43
C LEU A 23 -17.74 -17.44 -4.83
N SER A 24 -18.41 -16.44 -5.40
CA SER A 24 -19.76 -16.03 -4.96
C SER A 24 -20.84 -17.08 -5.20
N LYS A 25 -20.57 -18.11 -5.99
CA LYS A 25 -21.48 -19.23 -6.24
C LYS A 25 -21.36 -20.33 -5.18
N GLU A 26 -20.31 -20.29 -4.37
CA GLU A 26 -20.01 -21.29 -3.35
C GLU A 26 -20.59 -20.87 -1.99
N PRO A 27 -20.86 -21.81 -1.07
CA PRO A 27 -21.39 -21.53 0.26
C PRO A 27 -20.32 -20.95 1.21
N LEU A 28 -19.66 -19.87 0.80
CA LEU A 28 -18.57 -19.20 1.52
C LEU A 28 -19.08 -17.94 2.23
N LEU A 29 -18.49 -17.63 3.37
CA LEU A 29 -18.69 -16.31 4.00
C LEU A 29 -17.94 -15.27 3.17
N THR A 30 -18.64 -14.22 2.75
CA THR A 30 -18.05 -13.09 2.01
C THR A 30 -17.80 -11.95 2.98
N ARG A 31 -16.57 -11.43 2.99
CA ARG A 31 -16.23 -10.20 3.71
C ARG A 31 -15.86 -9.11 2.72
N ARG A 32 -16.38 -7.91 2.96
CA ARG A 32 -16.04 -6.69 2.22
C ARG A 32 -15.18 -5.80 3.11
N ASP A 33 -14.13 -5.26 2.54
CA ASP A 33 -13.27 -4.30 3.23
C ASP A 33 -12.91 -3.14 2.31
N TRP A 34 -12.39 -2.06 2.88
CA TRP A 34 -11.96 -0.89 2.12
C TRP A 34 -10.46 -0.69 2.26
N GLN A 35 -9.82 -0.38 1.14
CA GLN A 35 -8.47 0.12 1.07
C GLN A 35 -8.48 1.48 0.36
N TYR A 36 -7.30 2.09 0.25
CA TYR A 36 -7.11 3.33 -0.50
C TYR A 36 -6.10 3.08 -1.60
N HIS A 37 -6.55 3.14 -2.85
CA HIS A 37 -5.69 2.94 -4.02
C HIS A 37 -5.53 4.25 -4.76
N TRP A 38 -4.31 4.52 -5.22
CA TRP A 38 -4.09 5.57 -6.21
C TRP A 38 -4.21 4.91 -7.59
N VAL A 39 -4.99 5.53 -8.48
CA VAL A 39 -5.28 5.02 -9.82
C VAL A 39 -4.73 6.01 -10.83
N ASN A 40 -3.94 5.49 -11.77
CA ASN A 40 -3.46 6.27 -12.88
C ASN A 40 -4.58 6.42 -13.92
N HIS A 41 -5.05 7.65 -14.13
CA HIS A 41 -6.04 7.98 -15.17
C HIS A 41 -5.33 8.51 -16.43
N ASP A 42 -4.35 7.74 -16.90
CA ASP A 42 -3.51 8.06 -18.07
C ASP A 42 -2.74 9.39 -17.94
N TYR A 43 -2.26 9.68 -16.72
CA TYR A 43 -1.40 10.84 -16.49
C TYR A 43 -0.05 10.65 -17.20
N HIS A 44 0.49 11.72 -17.79
CA HIS A 44 1.81 11.68 -18.44
C HIS A 44 2.91 12.28 -17.55
N SER A 45 2.54 13.00 -16.51
CA SER A 45 3.44 13.60 -15.53
C SER A 45 2.79 13.73 -14.15
N PHE A 46 3.59 13.90 -13.10
CA PHE A 46 3.07 14.20 -11.77
C PHE A 46 2.24 15.50 -11.73
N ASP A 47 2.59 16.48 -12.55
CA ASP A 47 1.85 17.73 -12.65
C ASP A 47 0.47 17.55 -13.30
N ASP A 48 0.31 16.61 -14.24
CA ASP A 48 -1.01 16.25 -14.80
C ASP A 48 -1.92 15.70 -13.71
N PHE A 49 -1.40 14.79 -12.89
CA PHE A 49 -2.10 14.27 -11.71
C PHE A 49 -2.48 15.41 -10.75
N LEU A 50 -1.55 16.30 -10.40
CA LEU A 50 -1.82 17.44 -9.53
C LEU A 50 -2.89 18.38 -10.11
N GLY A 51 -2.98 18.48 -11.43
CA GLY A 51 -3.99 19.23 -12.16
C GLY A 51 -5.43 18.80 -11.83
N GLN A 52 -5.63 17.50 -11.58
CA GLN A 52 -6.94 16.91 -11.25
C GLN A 52 -7.38 17.19 -9.80
N LEU A 53 -6.44 17.55 -8.92
CA LEU A 53 -6.74 17.84 -7.52
C LEU A 53 -7.30 19.25 -7.31
N ARG A 54 -8.10 19.42 -6.26
CA ARG A 54 -8.53 20.75 -5.79
C ARG A 54 -7.32 21.62 -5.47
N SER A 55 -7.41 22.92 -5.77
CA SER A 55 -6.30 23.87 -5.64
C SER A 55 -5.62 23.86 -4.26
N ARG A 56 -6.39 23.72 -3.17
CA ARG A 56 -5.83 23.61 -1.81
C ARG A 56 -4.99 22.34 -1.62
N LYS A 57 -5.42 21.20 -2.15
CA LYS A 57 -4.71 19.91 -2.06
C LYS A 57 -3.43 19.95 -2.89
N ARG A 58 -3.51 20.38 -4.16
CA ARG A 58 -2.33 20.59 -5.03
C ARG A 58 -1.28 21.51 -4.38
N LYS A 59 -1.69 22.67 -3.86
CA LYS A 59 -0.77 23.61 -3.18
C LYS A 59 -0.10 22.99 -1.96
N ASN A 60 -0.85 22.18 -1.19
CA ASN A 60 -0.31 21.50 -0.02
C ASN A 60 0.75 20.46 -0.40
N ILE A 61 0.47 19.61 -1.38
CA ILE A 61 1.42 18.60 -1.88
C ILE A 61 2.71 19.28 -2.34
N ARG A 62 2.62 20.30 -3.23
CA ARG A 62 3.80 21.04 -3.71
C ARG A 62 4.64 21.65 -2.58
N ARG A 63 3.98 22.13 -1.51
CA ARG A 63 4.68 22.66 -0.32
C ARG A 63 5.43 21.55 0.43
N GLU A 64 4.77 20.42 0.66
CA GLU A 64 5.38 19.25 1.34
C GLU A 64 6.59 18.72 0.55
N ARG A 65 6.47 18.57 -0.79
CA ARG A 65 7.58 18.12 -1.63
C ARG A 65 8.77 19.09 -1.57
N ARG A 66 8.49 20.39 -1.70
CA ARG A 66 9.53 21.43 -1.62
C ARG A 66 10.25 21.42 -0.28
N GLN A 67 9.52 21.28 0.82
CA GLN A 67 10.10 21.25 2.17
C GLN A 67 11.13 20.11 2.31
N VAL A 68 10.85 18.93 1.75
CA VAL A 68 11.81 17.82 1.75
C VAL A 68 13.00 18.13 0.84
N GLY A 69 12.77 18.64 -0.38
CA GLY A 69 13.85 19.00 -1.31
C GLY A 69 14.81 20.07 -0.77
N GLU A 70 14.30 21.05 -0.01
CA GLU A 70 15.12 22.09 0.65
C GLU A 70 16.08 21.53 1.71
N THR A 71 15.89 20.28 2.16
CA THR A 71 16.82 19.60 3.08
C THR A 71 18.00 18.92 2.38
N GLY A 72 18.07 18.99 1.04
CA GLY A 72 19.09 18.32 0.24
C GLY A 72 18.88 16.81 0.06
N ILE A 73 17.68 16.31 0.40
CA ILE A 73 17.29 14.93 0.16
C ILE A 73 16.90 14.75 -1.30
N HIS A 74 17.44 13.73 -1.94
CA HIS A 74 17.03 13.23 -3.25
C HIS A 74 16.70 11.74 -3.17
N PHE A 75 16.10 11.20 -4.23
CA PHE A 75 15.59 9.83 -4.25
C PHE A 75 16.23 9.04 -5.38
N GLU A 76 16.61 7.80 -5.07
CA GLU A 76 17.05 6.81 -6.05
C GLU A 76 16.15 5.59 -5.99
N TRP A 77 15.69 5.15 -7.16
CA TRP A 77 14.94 3.91 -7.32
C TRP A 77 15.88 2.78 -7.70
N ARG A 78 15.72 1.64 -7.04
CA ARG A 78 16.47 0.41 -7.32
C ARG A 78 15.53 -0.78 -7.41
N LEU A 79 15.73 -1.61 -8.43
CA LEU A 79 15.15 -2.94 -8.53
C LEU A 79 15.83 -3.90 -7.56
N GLY A 80 15.18 -5.03 -7.27
CA GLY A 80 15.74 -6.08 -6.45
C GLY A 80 17.11 -6.57 -6.97
N SER A 81 17.30 -6.61 -8.30
CA SER A 81 18.58 -6.97 -8.93
C SER A 81 19.70 -5.95 -8.74
N GLU A 82 19.38 -4.72 -8.36
CA GLU A 82 20.34 -3.60 -8.24
C GLU A 82 20.73 -3.35 -6.78
N LEU A 83 20.10 -4.04 -5.83
CA LEU A 83 20.37 -3.91 -4.41
C LEU A 83 21.73 -4.54 -4.06
N SER A 84 22.59 -3.75 -3.45
CA SER A 84 23.84 -4.21 -2.88
C SER A 84 23.66 -4.83 -1.50
N ASP A 85 24.69 -5.50 -0.99
CA ASP A 85 24.71 -6.00 0.40
C ASP A 85 24.45 -4.88 1.43
N ARG A 86 24.95 -3.67 1.14
CA ARG A 86 24.75 -2.51 2.01
C ARG A 86 23.29 -2.04 1.99
N ASP A 87 22.63 -2.12 0.84
CA ASP A 87 21.22 -1.72 0.73
C ASP A 87 20.32 -2.70 1.49
N HIS A 88 20.58 -4.02 1.39
CA HIS A 88 19.84 -5.01 2.15
C HIS A 88 19.95 -4.80 3.66
N GLU A 89 21.15 -4.52 4.16
CA GLU A 89 21.36 -4.21 5.57
C GLU A 89 20.61 -2.93 5.96
N PHE A 90 20.70 -1.88 5.14
CA PHE A 90 20.04 -0.61 5.39
C PHE A 90 18.50 -0.75 5.40
N ILE A 91 17.92 -1.46 4.44
CA ILE A 91 16.48 -1.78 4.39
C ILE A 91 16.04 -2.47 5.69
N PHE A 92 16.81 -3.47 6.14
CA PHE A 92 16.50 -4.16 7.38
C PHE A 92 16.59 -3.26 8.61
N GLN A 93 17.57 -2.36 8.67
CA GLN A 93 17.70 -1.37 9.74
C GLN A 93 16.49 -0.43 9.79
N CYS A 94 16.10 0.15 8.64
CA CYS A 94 14.91 0.98 8.53
C CYS A 94 13.64 0.22 8.96
N TYR A 95 13.45 -1.00 8.47
CA TYR A 95 12.32 -1.86 8.84
C TYR A 95 12.24 -2.05 10.36
N ARG A 96 13.35 -2.45 11.01
CA ARG A 96 13.38 -2.65 12.46
C ARG A 96 13.16 -1.36 13.23
N ASN A 97 13.72 -0.25 12.76
CA ASN A 97 13.61 1.03 13.44
C ASN A 97 12.14 1.49 13.48
N THR A 98 11.43 1.41 12.36
CA THR A 98 9.99 1.71 12.28
C THR A 98 9.19 0.89 13.29
N PHE A 99 9.39 -0.43 13.33
CA PHE A 99 8.66 -1.29 14.26
C PHE A 99 8.97 -0.95 15.72
N ARG A 100 10.23 -0.69 16.06
CA ARG A 100 10.63 -0.25 17.41
C ARG A 100 9.97 1.07 17.81
N ALA A 101 9.95 2.05 16.91
CA ALA A 101 9.34 3.35 17.16
C ALA A 101 7.85 3.25 17.49
N TYR A 102 7.13 2.31 16.86
CA TYR A 102 5.72 2.03 17.13
C TYR A 102 5.47 0.98 18.22
N GLY A 103 6.50 0.53 18.94
CA GLY A 103 6.36 -0.48 20.00
C GLY A 103 5.93 -1.87 19.51
N ASN A 104 6.13 -2.16 18.21
CA ASN A 104 5.74 -3.41 17.57
C ASN A 104 6.93 -4.36 17.36
N HIS A 105 6.64 -5.65 17.14
CA HIS A 105 7.66 -6.66 16.84
C HIS A 105 7.92 -6.78 15.34
N ALA A 106 9.19 -6.59 14.96
CA ALA A 106 9.68 -6.79 13.60
C ALA A 106 9.77 -8.30 13.27
N ALA A 107 8.69 -8.86 12.70
CA ALA A 107 8.58 -10.30 12.44
C ALA A 107 9.49 -10.83 11.32
N LEU A 108 9.89 -9.98 10.37
CA LEU A 108 10.77 -10.39 9.26
C LEU A 108 12.24 -10.30 9.67
N GLN A 109 13.03 -11.27 9.24
CA GLN A 109 14.48 -11.32 9.47
C GLN A 109 15.25 -10.68 8.31
N ALA A 110 16.52 -10.33 8.52
CA ALA A 110 17.37 -9.73 7.48
C ALA A 110 17.41 -10.58 6.20
N GLY A 111 17.50 -11.90 6.34
CA GLY A 111 17.54 -12.84 5.22
C GLY A 111 16.30 -12.81 4.33
N PHE A 112 15.15 -12.35 4.83
CA PHE A 112 13.93 -12.22 4.03
C PHE A 112 14.09 -11.21 2.89
N PHE A 113 14.61 -10.01 3.19
CA PHE A 113 14.72 -8.92 2.22
C PHE A 113 15.71 -9.25 1.10
N ARG A 114 16.80 -9.94 1.44
CA ARG A 114 17.75 -10.49 0.47
C ARG A 114 17.08 -11.57 -0.38
N MET A 115 16.48 -12.57 0.26
CA MET A 115 15.85 -13.70 -0.43
C MET A 115 14.79 -13.24 -1.43
N ILE A 116 13.91 -12.31 -1.04
CA ILE A 116 12.83 -11.86 -1.95
C ILE A 116 13.38 -11.06 -3.13
N ALA A 117 14.41 -10.24 -2.94
CA ALA A 117 15.08 -9.52 -4.03
C ALA A 117 15.79 -10.48 -5.00
N GLU A 118 16.41 -11.55 -4.50
CA GLU A 118 17.04 -12.58 -5.34
C GLU A 118 16.01 -13.44 -6.10
N LYS A 119 14.87 -13.75 -5.48
CA LYS A 119 13.84 -14.62 -6.06
C LYS A 119 12.88 -13.88 -6.99
N MET A 120 12.70 -12.59 -6.80
CA MET A 120 11.76 -11.75 -7.54
C MET A 120 12.40 -10.39 -7.89
N PRO A 121 13.54 -10.37 -8.59
CA PRO A 121 14.36 -9.18 -8.76
C PRO A 121 13.66 -8.04 -9.50
N GLU A 122 12.76 -8.37 -10.43
CA GLU A 122 11.99 -7.41 -11.22
C GLU A 122 10.73 -6.91 -10.48
N GLN A 123 10.29 -7.66 -9.48
CA GLN A 123 9.08 -7.33 -8.70
C GLN A 123 9.40 -6.63 -7.38
N VAL A 124 10.66 -6.62 -6.94
CA VAL A 124 11.09 -5.82 -5.79
C VAL A 124 11.54 -4.45 -6.27
N HIS A 125 10.94 -3.41 -5.68
CA HIS A 125 11.29 -2.02 -5.95
C HIS A 125 11.60 -1.33 -4.63
N VAL A 126 12.66 -0.53 -4.58
CA VAL A 126 13.06 0.22 -3.40
C VAL A 126 13.34 1.67 -3.80
N SER A 127 12.70 2.62 -3.13
CA SER A 127 13.08 4.02 -3.19
C SER A 127 13.93 4.34 -1.97
N LEU A 128 15.17 4.78 -2.19
CA LEU A 128 16.08 5.23 -1.15
C LEU A 128 16.07 6.76 -1.11
N ALA A 129 15.90 7.33 0.08
CA ALA A 129 16.08 8.76 0.30
C ALA A 129 17.52 9.03 0.74
N LEU A 130 18.28 9.80 -0.03
CA LEU A 130 19.69 10.08 0.20
C LEU A 130 19.93 11.55 0.49
N ARG A 131 20.89 11.83 1.38
CA ARG A 131 21.44 13.17 1.60
C ARG A 131 22.96 13.04 1.68
N ASN A 132 23.69 13.80 0.87
CA ASN A 132 25.15 13.68 0.75
C ASN A 132 25.61 12.24 0.47
N GLU A 133 24.96 11.56 -0.48
CA GLU A 133 25.22 10.14 -0.85
C GLU A 133 24.97 9.10 0.26
N GLN A 134 24.39 9.50 1.38
CA GLN A 134 24.06 8.61 2.49
C GLN A 134 22.55 8.35 2.54
N ALA A 135 22.17 7.08 2.51
CA ALA A 135 20.78 6.68 2.66
C ALA A 135 20.29 6.99 4.09
N LEU A 136 19.12 7.64 4.19
CA LEU A 136 18.48 8.04 5.44
C LEU A 136 17.10 7.41 5.63
N ALA A 137 16.44 7.06 4.54
CA ALA A 137 15.16 6.35 4.58
C ALA A 137 14.97 5.45 3.36
N MET A 138 14.01 4.54 3.47
CA MET A 138 13.63 3.64 2.39
C MET A 138 12.12 3.41 2.36
N SER A 139 11.60 3.27 1.16
CA SER A 139 10.30 2.65 0.89
C SER A 139 10.50 1.37 0.09
N PHE A 140 9.89 0.28 0.55
CA PHE A 140 9.99 -1.05 -0.05
C PHE A 140 8.63 -1.47 -0.62
N PHE A 141 8.66 -1.90 -1.88
CA PHE A 141 7.47 -2.27 -2.65
C PHE A 141 7.60 -3.63 -3.31
N LEU A 142 6.45 -4.20 -3.62
CA LEU A 142 6.32 -5.34 -4.52
C LEU A 142 5.44 -4.95 -5.70
N SER A 143 5.73 -5.42 -6.90
CA SER A 143 4.88 -5.24 -8.06
C SER A 143 4.37 -6.58 -8.63
N GLY A 144 3.21 -6.54 -9.27
CA GLY A 144 2.60 -7.71 -9.88
C GLY A 144 1.19 -7.44 -10.41
N GLY A 145 0.80 -8.10 -11.49
CA GLY A 145 -0.55 -7.97 -12.06
C GLY A 145 -0.92 -6.54 -12.48
N GLY A 146 0.05 -5.71 -12.87
CA GLY A 146 -0.16 -4.30 -13.23
C GLY A 146 -0.32 -3.36 -12.03
N ARG A 147 0.02 -3.82 -10.83
CA ARG A 147 -0.17 -3.10 -9.56
C ARG A 147 1.13 -2.99 -8.79
N LEU A 148 1.23 -1.94 -7.99
CA LEU A 148 2.27 -1.79 -6.98
C LEU A 148 1.66 -1.92 -5.59
N TYR A 149 2.37 -2.61 -4.71
CA TYR A 149 2.03 -2.80 -3.31
C TYR A 149 3.10 -2.17 -2.42
N GLY A 150 2.75 -1.08 -1.73
CA GLY A 150 3.58 -0.52 -0.67
C GLY A 150 3.60 -1.46 0.54
N ARG A 151 4.80 -1.88 0.96
CA ARG A 151 4.94 -2.87 2.04
C ARG A 151 5.55 -2.28 3.30
N TYR A 152 6.69 -1.62 3.16
CA TYR A 152 7.44 -1.12 4.31
C TYR A 152 7.99 0.28 4.03
N TRP A 153 7.90 1.12 5.04
CA TRP A 153 8.60 2.40 5.13
C TRP A 153 9.52 2.35 6.34
N GLY A 154 10.67 3.00 6.25
CA GLY A 154 11.41 3.35 7.45
C GLY A 154 12.48 4.39 7.20
N CYS A 155 12.85 5.07 8.28
CA CYS A 155 13.89 6.08 8.28
C CYS A 155 14.81 5.88 9.49
N MET A 156 16.05 6.32 9.34
CA MET A 156 17.04 6.41 10.41
C MET A 156 17.05 7.82 11.04
N GLU A 157 16.53 8.81 10.31
CA GLU A 157 16.38 10.19 10.74
C GLU A 157 14.96 10.68 10.44
N GLU A 158 14.32 11.30 11.44
CA GLU A 158 13.02 11.93 11.24
C GLU A 158 13.18 13.28 10.53
N VAL A 159 12.64 13.37 9.31
CA VAL A 159 12.59 14.61 8.54
C VAL A 159 11.13 14.96 8.28
N PRO A 160 10.66 16.18 8.64
CA PRO A 160 9.29 16.58 8.42
C PRO A 160 8.85 16.43 6.95
N GLY A 161 7.76 15.71 6.73
CA GLY A 161 7.21 15.46 5.38
C GLY A 161 7.86 14.32 4.61
N LEU A 162 9.00 13.77 5.07
CA LEU A 162 9.74 12.75 4.33
C LEU A 162 8.93 11.47 4.09
N HIS A 163 8.15 11.01 5.07
CA HIS A 163 7.24 9.88 4.89
C HIS A 163 6.24 10.12 3.75
N PHE A 164 5.72 11.34 3.60
CA PHE A 164 4.78 11.65 2.52
C PHE A 164 5.45 11.71 1.16
N GLU A 165 6.64 12.31 1.08
CA GLU A 165 7.41 12.35 -0.14
C GLU A 165 7.78 10.93 -0.61
N ALA A 166 8.30 10.12 0.28
CA ALA A 166 8.93 8.85 -0.06
C ALA A 166 7.98 7.66 -0.16
N ALA A 167 6.81 7.69 0.50
CA ALA A 167 5.84 6.58 0.49
C ALA A 167 4.51 6.94 -0.21
N TYR A 168 4.49 8.09 -0.91
CA TYR A 168 3.36 8.50 -1.75
C TYR A 168 3.78 9.25 -3.01
N TYR A 169 4.50 10.37 -2.89
CA TYR A 169 4.68 11.28 -4.02
C TYR A 169 5.73 10.78 -5.02
N GLN A 170 6.89 10.34 -4.53
CA GLN A 170 7.92 9.69 -5.33
C GLN A 170 7.39 8.44 -6.02
N ASP A 171 6.55 7.68 -5.30
CA ASP A 171 5.90 6.50 -5.85
C ASP A 171 5.00 6.91 -7.01
N ILE A 172 4.01 7.76 -6.76
CA ILE A 172 3.07 8.21 -7.80
C ILE A 172 3.82 8.72 -9.04
N GLU A 173 4.87 9.52 -8.87
CA GLU A 173 5.69 10.03 -9.97
C GLU A 173 6.40 8.91 -10.74
N PHE A 174 7.15 8.03 -10.05
CA PHE A 174 7.80 6.89 -10.67
C PHE A 174 6.82 5.99 -11.42
N TYR A 175 5.62 5.77 -10.87
CA TYR A 175 4.62 4.88 -11.45
C TYR A 175 3.86 5.49 -12.63
N ILE A 176 3.72 6.82 -12.67
CA ILE A 176 3.27 7.53 -13.87
C ILE A 176 4.28 7.31 -15.00
N GLU A 177 5.57 7.52 -14.73
CA GLU A 177 6.64 7.38 -15.73
C GLU A 177 6.78 5.93 -16.24
N ASN A 178 6.50 4.95 -15.39
CA ASN A 178 6.57 3.51 -15.72
C ASN A 178 5.24 2.91 -16.19
N GLY A 179 4.19 3.72 -16.41
CA GLY A 179 2.92 3.29 -17.01
C GLY A 179 2.11 2.30 -16.17
N LEU A 180 2.30 2.28 -14.85
CA LEU A 180 1.55 1.39 -13.96
C LEU A 180 0.20 1.99 -13.58
N GLN A 181 -0.79 1.12 -13.39
CA GLN A 181 -2.19 1.52 -13.31
C GLN A 181 -2.68 1.79 -11.89
N VAL A 182 -2.24 0.97 -10.92
CA VAL A 182 -2.76 1.04 -9.55
C VAL A 182 -1.66 0.90 -8.52
N PHE A 183 -1.65 1.82 -7.55
CA PHE A 183 -0.80 1.77 -6.38
C PHE A 183 -1.60 1.58 -5.08
N GLU A 184 -1.30 0.48 -4.38
CA GLU A 184 -1.87 0.12 -3.09
C GLU A 184 -0.89 0.47 -1.96
N SER A 185 -1.05 1.66 -1.35
CA SER A 185 -0.15 2.15 -0.30
C SER A 185 -0.41 1.54 1.10
N GLY A 186 -1.11 0.41 1.18
CA GLY A 186 -1.50 -0.28 2.42
C GLY A 186 -2.89 0.10 2.98
N ALA A 187 -3.27 -0.52 4.10
CA ALA A 187 -4.67 -0.54 4.58
C ALA A 187 -5.12 0.68 5.42
N GLN A 188 -4.20 1.46 5.99
CA GLN A 188 -4.56 2.57 6.88
C GLN A 188 -4.71 3.91 6.14
N GLY A 189 -5.64 4.76 6.57
CA GLY A 189 -5.49 6.22 6.49
C GLY A 189 -6.47 6.99 5.61
N GLU A 190 -7.31 7.82 6.24
CA GLU A 190 -8.06 8.90 5.58
C GLU A 190 -7.13 9.99 5.01
N HIS A 191 -5.94 10.15 5.60
CA HIS A 191 -4.94 11.13 5.15
C HIS A 191 -4.48 10.88 3.71
N LYS A 192 -4.66 9.65 3.20
CA LYS A 192 -4.37 9.27 1.82
C LYS A 192 -5.34 9.89 0.82
N ILE A 193 -6.59 10.12 1.21
CA ILE A 193 -7.60 10.77 0.37
C ILE A 193 -7.08 12.13 -0.07
N SER A 194 -6.53 12.91 0.86
CA SER A 194 -5.99 14.24 0.54
C SER A 194 -4.83 14.25 -0.47
N ARG A 195 -4.27 13.07 -0.78
CA ARG A 195 -3.14 12.82 -1.67
C ARG A 195 -3.55 12.07 -2.95
N GLY A 196 -4.84 11.99 -3.24
CA GLY A 196 -5.35 11.41 -4.48
C GLY A 196 -5.64 9.91 -4.44
N PHE A 197 -5.54 9.26 -3.28
CA PHE A 197 -5.99 7.88 -3.14
C PHE A 197 -7.49 7.83 -2.94
N VAL A 198 -8.16 6.91 -3.63
CA VAL A 198 -9.61 6.74 -3.56
C VAL A 198 -9.97 5.49 -2.77
N PRO A 199 -11.10 5.48 -2.03
CA PRO A 199 -11.61 4.27 -1.42
C PRO A 199 -11.87 3.18 -2.47
N SER A 200 -11.24 2.02 -2.29
CA SER A 200 -11.35 0.88 -3.19
C SER A 200 -11.80 -0.34 -2.40
N GLN A 201 -12.87 -0.98 -2.89
CA GLN A 201 -13.44 -2.15 -2.22
C GLN A 201 -12.54 -3.36 -2.47
N THR A 202 -12.30 -4.13 -1.41
CA THR A 202 -11.68 -5.45 -1.46
C THR A 202 -12.66 -6.50 -0.98
N ARG A 203 -12.48 -7.73 -1.46
CA ARG A 203 -13.34 -8.87 -1.13
C ARG A 203 -12.48 -10.04 -0.68
N SER A 204 -13.01 -10.80 0.26
CA SER A 204 -12.42 -12.07 0.70
C SER A 204 -13.52 -13.09 0.94
N PHE A 205 -13.19 -14.36 0.71
CA PHE A 205 -14.11 -15.48 0.85
C PHE A 205 -13.54 -16.49 1.84
N HIS A 206 -14.40 -16.98 2.73
CA HIS A 206 -13.98 -17.79 3.86
C HIS A 206 -14.89 -19.01 4.04
N LEU A 207 -14.27 -20.19 4.01
CA LEU A 207 -14.87 -21.41 4.53
C LEU A 207 -14.53 -21.51 6.01
N VAL A 208 -15.54 -21.73 6.85
CA VAL A 208 -15.40 -22.06 8.27
C VAL A 208 -16.28 -23.26 8.53
N ARG A 209 -15.69 -24.41 8.91
CA ARG A 209 -16.43 -25.68 9.06
C ARG A 209 -17.18 -25.78 10.38
N ASN A 210 -16.65 -25.18 11.45
CA ASN A 210 -17.35 -25.16 12.72
C ASN A 210 -18.57 -24.24 12.62
N GLU A 211 -19.77 -24.82 12.75
CA GLU A 211 -21.01 -24.09 12.52
C GLU A 211 -21.23 -22.94 13.52
N ALA A 212 -20.87 -23.13 14.78
CA ALA A 212 -21.00 -22.07 15.80
C ALA A 212 -20.12 -20.87 15.47
N PHE A 213 -18.87 -21.10 15.03
CA PHE A 213 -18.00 -20.03 14.57
C PHE A 213 -18.49 -19.41 13.26
N ARG A 214 -18.95 -20.23 12.31
CA ARG A 214 -19.50 -19.74 11.05
C ARG A 214 -20.68 -18.80 11.28
N GLN A 215 -21.61 -19.16 12.16
CA GLN A 215 -22.77 -18.34 12.52
C GLN A 215 -22.37 -17.03 13.20
N ALA A 216 -21.43 -17.09 14.16
CA ALA A 216 -20.94 -15.92 14.86
C ALA A 216 -20.23 -14.94 13.90
N ILE A 217 -19.36 -15.46 13.03
CA ILE A 217 -18.64 -14.66 12.02
C ILE A 217 -19.64 -14.09 11.01
N SER A 218 -20.57 -14.88 10.48
CA SER A 218 -21.57 -14.39 9.53
C SER A 218 -22.40 -13.24 10.13
N SER A 219 -22.80 -13.36 11.40
CA SER A 219 -23.55 -12.33 12.09
C SER A 219 -22.74 -11.04 12.29
N PHE A 220 -21.43 -11.17 12.53
CA PHE A 220 -20.53 -10.03 12.58
C PHE A 220 -20.34 -9.37 11.21
N LEU A 221 -20.16 -10.15 10.14
CA LEU A 221 -19.92 -9.64 8.79
C LEU A 221 -21.07 -8.75 8.28
N VAL A 222 -22.32 -9.10 8.60
CA VAL A 222 -23.49 -8.25 8.26
C VAL A 222 -23.39 -6.88 8.94
N LYS A 223 -22.97 -6.84 10.21
CA LYS A 223 -22.78 -5.57 10.94
C LYS A 223 -21.59 -4.78 10.41
N GLU A 224 -20.49 -5.48 10.16
CA GLU A 224 -19.25 -4.89 9.62
C GLU A 224 -19.51 -4.22 8.26
N GLU A 225 -20.26 -4.88 7.38
CA GLU A 225 -20.62 -4.34 6.07
C GLU A 225 -21.40 -3.03 6.20
N HIS A 226 -22.42 -3.00 7.06
CA HIS A 226 -23.21 -1.79 7.29
C HIS A 226 -22.35 -0.62 7.80
N TRP A 227 -21.51 -0.86 8.81
CA TRP A 227 -20.61 0.16 9.35
C TRP A 227 -19.62 0.68 8.32
N LYS A 228 -19.08 -0.21 7.49
CA LYS A 228 -18.13 0.15 6.43
C LYS A 228 -18.79 0.98 5.33
N ASP A 229 -20.03 0.67 4.97
CA ASP A 229 -20.77 1.44 3.97
C ASP A 229 -21.13 2.85 4.47
N GLU A 230 -21.55 2.97 5.73
CA GLU A 230 -21.78 4.27 6.38
C GLU A 230 -20.50 5.11 6.44
N TYR A 231 -19.40 4.51 6.89
CA TYR A 231 -18.11 5.18 6.96
C TYR A 231 -17.62 5.63 5.59
N ARG A 232 -17.77 4.78 4.56
CA ARG A 232 -17.44 5.14 3.16
C ARG A 232 -18.27 6.33 2.67
N ALA A 233 -19.57 6.39 2.99
CA ALA A 233 -20.42 7.51 2.61
C ALA A 233 -19.93 8.84 3.23
N GLN A 234 -19.38 8.81 4.45
CA GLN A 234 -18.76 9.97 5.08
C GLN A 234 -17.47 10.37 4.34
N LEU A 235 -16.62 9.41 3.98
CA LEU A 235 -15.36 9.66 3.28
C LEU A 235 -15.54 10.24 1.86
N ALA A 236 -16.64 9.91 1.18
CA ALA A 236 -16.97 10.48 -0.12
C ALA A 236 -17.10 12.03 -0.10
N GLN A 237 -17.33 12.62 1.08
CA GLN A 237 -17.37 14.07 1.25
C GLN A 237 -15.97 14.72 1.16
N HIS A 238 -14.92 13.92 1.33
CA HIS A 238 -13.52 14.37 1.34
C HIS A 238 -12.80 14.19 -0.01
N ASP A 239 -13.54 13.91 -1.08
CA ASP A 239 -13.03 13.75 -2.45
C ASP A 239 -11.99 14.85 -2.80
N PRO A 240 -10.73 14.45 -3.09
CA PRO A 240 -9.65 15.39 -3.32
C PRO A 240 -9.66 15.99 -4.73
N PHE A 241 -10.44 15.41 -5.65
CA PHE A 241 -10.51 15.82 -7.04
C PHE A 241 -11.44 17.03 -7.21
N ARG A 242 -11.22 17.75 -8.30
CA ARG A 242 -12.11 18.83 -8.72
C ARG A 242 -13.44 18.20 -9.14
N ARG A 243 -14.55 18.86 -8.79
CA ARG A 243 -15.84 18.59 -9.42
C ARG A 243 -15.93 19.55 -10.60
N ASP A 244 -16.38 19.04 -11.74
CA ASP A 244 -16.71 19.86 -12.90
C ASP A 244 -17.76 20.93 -12.55
#